data_AF-A0A4R8MUB2-F1
#
_entry.id   AF-A0A4R8MUB2-F1
#
_cell.length_a   1.000
_cell.length_b   1.000
_cell.length_c   1.000
_cell.angle_alpha   90.00
_cell.angle_beta   90.00
_cell.angle_gamma   90.00
#
_symmetry.space_group_name_H-M   'P 1'
#
loop_
_entity.id
_entity.type
_entity.pdbx_description
1 polymer ?
#
loop_
_entity_poly.entity_id
_entity_poly.type
_entity_poly.pdbx_seq_one_letter_code
_entity_poly.pdbx_strand_id
1 'polypeptide(L)'
;MRTKLNNVVKVRKVNTEEEFETALKEILILMTKKKSIEEKTRYGALLEAVKEYENGKLGIDKVNLPALIHFQMNQKGITQNHLSILLGDAPLTSKLLSGKAEISKKVAIVLNKYLEIDFKILFQDEIEKESKQEVLRLKNSVNFSGRGRKKRELVKH
;
A
#
# COMPACT_ATOMS: atom_id res chain seq x y z
N MET A 1 -46.73 13.93 -0.43
CA MET A 1 -46.13 12.80 0.32
C MET A 1 -44.61 12.97 0.31
N ARG A 2 -43.99 13.10 1.49
CA ARG A 2 -42.54 13.26 1.65
C ARG A 2 -41.92 11.90 1.92
N THR A 3 -41.13 11.36 0.99
CA THR A 3 -40.24 10.23 1.28
C THR A 3 -38.80 10.71 1.18
N LYS A 4 -38.23 11.01 2.36
CA LYS A 4 -36.79 11.25 2.53
C LYS A 4 -36.07 9.90 2.39
N LEU A 5 -35.48 9.62 1.23
CA LEU A 5 -34.49 8.55 1.04
C LEU A 5 -33.09 9.13 1.27
N ASN A 6 -32.77 9.43 2.54
CA ASN A 6 -31.41 9.64 2.98
C ASN A 6 -31.09 8.58 4.05
N ASN A 7 -31.00 7.32 3.62
CA ASN A 7 -30.33 6.31 4.42
C ASN A 7 -28.91 6.18 3.90
N VAL A 8 -28.12 7.24 4.14
CA VAL A 8 -26.66 7.15 4.05
C VAL A 8 -26.27 6.26 5.22
N VAL A 9 -26.17 4.95 4.94
CA VAL A 9 -25.64 3.98 5.89
C VAL A 9 -24.23 4.44 6.20
N LYS A 10 -24.06 5.02 7.38
CA LYS A 10 -22.79 5.54 7.88
C LYS A 10 -21.85 4.34 7.95
N VAL A 11 -20.92 4.24 6.99
CA VAL A 11 -19.82 3.27 7.03
C VAL A 11 -19.18 3.42 8.40
N ARG A 12 -19.27 2.37 9.23
CA ARG A 12 -18.67 2.37 10.55
C ARG A 12 -17.17 2.33 10.31
N LYS A 13 -16.54 3.51 10.33
CA LYS A 13 -15.10 3.65 10.15
C LYS A 13 -14.40 2.80 11.19
N VAL A 14 -13.58 1.87 10.71
CA VAL A 14 -12.65 1.11 11.55
C VAL A 14 -11.40 1.99 11.66
N ASN A 15 -11.06 2.43 12.87
CA ASN A 15 -9.89 3.29 13.11
C ASN A 15 -8.89 2.68 14.11
N THR A 16 -9.28 1.61 14.79
CA THR A 16 -8.47 0.93 15.82
C THR A 16 -8.29 -0.56 15.51
N GLU A 17 -7.27 -1.18 16.12
CA GLU A 17 -6.98 -2.62 15.98
C GLU A 17 -8.16 -3.48 16.45
N GLU A 18 -8.75 -3.11 17.57
CA GLU A 18 -9.88 -3.82 18.18
C GLU A 18 -11.14 -3.76 17.31
N GLU A 19 -11.42 -2.61 16.69
CA GLU A 19 -12.51 -2.45 15.73
C GLU A 19 -12.28 -3.28 14.46
N PHE A 20 -11.03 -3.41 14.02
CA PHE A 20 -10.63 -4.20 12.86
C PHE A 20 -10.83 -5.69 13.11
N GLU A 21 -10.31 -6.21 14.22
CA GLU A 21 -10.51 -7.61 14.59
C GLU A 21 -12.00 -7.96 14.77
N THR A 22 -12.77 -7.03 15.34
CA THR A 22 -14.22 -7.19 15.51
C THR A 22 -14.92 -7.23 14.15
N ALA A 23 -14.55 -6.35 13.23
CA ALA A 23 -15.09 -6.34 11.88
C ALA A 23 -14.75 -7.62 11.11
N LEU A 24 -13.52 -8.14 11.23
CA LEU A 24 -13.11 -9.40 10.61
C LEU A 24 -13.91 -10.60 11.14
N LYS A 25 -14.08 -10.71 12.46
CA LYS A 25 -14.90 -11.77 13.07
C LYS A 25 -16.33 -11.72 12.54
N GLU A 26 -16.87 -10.53 12.38
CA GLU A 26 -18.23 -10.35 11.88
C GLU A 26 -18.37 -10.71 10.39
N ILE A 27 -17.40 -10.31 9.56
CA ILE A 27 -17.31 -10.71 8.15
C ILE A 27 -17.28 -12.23 8.02
N LEU A 28 -16.47 -12.93 8.82
CA LEU A 28 -16.36 -14.39 8.80
C LEU A 28 -17.70 -15.07 9.12
N ILE A 29 -18.43 -14.58 10.13
CA ILE A 29 -19.76 -15.08 10.50
C ILE A 29 -20.77 -14.83 9.36
N LEU A 30 -20.76 -13.63 8.79
CA LEU A 30 -21.66 -13.28 7.68
C LEU A 30 -21.33 -14.07 6.42
N MET A 31 -20.07 -14.44 6.19
CA MET A 31 -19.62 -15.16 5.00
C MET A 31 -20.25 -16.55 4.90
N THR A 32 -20.42 -17.24 6.02
CA THR A 32 -20.92 -18.63 6.10
C THR A 32 -22.44 -18.75 6.17
N LYS A 33 -23.15 -17.65 6.47
CA LYS A 33 -24.62 -17.63 6.60
C LYS A 33 -25.31 -17.16 5.31
N LYS A 34 -26.53 -17.64 5.08
CA LYS A 34 -27.44 -17.09 4.06
C LYS A 34 -27.95 -15.72 4.51
N LYS A 35 -27.52 -14.66 3.80
CA LYS A 35 -27.71 -13.26 4.19
C LYS A 35 -29.06 -12.69 3.75
N SER A 36 -29.73 -11.96 4.63
CA SER A 36 -30.84 -11.05 4.27
C SER A 36 -30.33 -9.85 3.44
N ILE A 37 -31.23 -9.05 2.88
CA ILE A 37 -30.87 -7.82 2.14
C ILE A 37 -30.11 -6.83 3.03
N GLU A 38 -30.52 -6.69 4.28
CA GLU A 38 -29.88 -5.82 5.26
C GLU A 38 -28.49 -6.35 5.65
N GLU A 39 -28.37 -7.66 5.86
CA GLU A 39 -27.09 -8.31 6.16
C GLU A 39 -26.10 -8.22 4.98
N LYS A 40 -26.59 -8.26 3.72
CA LYS A 40 -25.74 -8.03 2.53
C LYS A 40 -25.19 -6.61 2.48
N THR A 41 -26.03 -5.62 2.74
CA THR A 41 -25.61 -4.21 2.79
C THR A 41 -24.59 -3.99 3.90
N ARG A 42 -24.82 -4.56 5.10
CA ARG A 42 -23.89 -4.50 6.22
C ARG A 42 -22.56 -5.19 5.90
N TYR A 43 -22.60 -6.37 5.27
CA TYR A 43 -21.43 -7.10 4.83
C TYR A 43 -20.57 -6.27 3.86
N GLY A 44 -21.20 -5.62 2.88
CA GLY A 44 -20.49 -4.70 1.96
C GLY A 44 -19.84 -3.52 2.68
N ALA A 45 -20.54 -2.90 3.63
CA ALA A 45 -20.00 -1.79 4.40
C ALA A 45 -18.82 -2.20 5.30
N LEU A 46 -18.87 -3.41 5.87
CA LEU A 46 -17.77 -3.96 6.67
C LEU A 46 -16.53 -4.24 5.82
N LEU A 47 -16.70 -4.82 4.63
CA LEU A 47 -15.59 -5.06 3.70
C LEU A 47 -14.91 -3.75 3.29
N GLU A 48 -15.69 -2.71 2.96
CA GLU A 48 -15.13 -1.41 2.60
C GLU A 48 -14.41 -0.76 3.78
N ALA A 49 -14.97 -0.82 4.99
CA ALA A 49 -14.35 -0.24 6.19
C ALA A 49 -13.04 -0.95 6.57
N VAL A 50 -12.99 -2.28 6.46
CA VAL A 50 -11.77 -3.08 6.67
C VAL A 50 -10.72 -2.70 5.63
N LYS A 51 -11.10 -2.63 4.34
CA LYS A 51 -10.20 -2.23 3.26
C LYS A 51 -9.68 -0.79 3.42
N GLU A 52 -10.51 0.15 3.83
CA GLU A 52 -10.08 1.53 4.13
C GLU A 52 -9.08 1.58 5.29
N TYR A 53 -9.33 0.80 6.34
CA TYR A 53 -8.43 0.69 7.49
C TYR A 53 -7.11 0.01 7.12
N GLU A 54 -7.15 -1.08 6.34
CA GLU A 54 -5.96 -1.75 5.79
C GLU A 54 -5.17 -0.77 4.93
N ASN A 55 -5.81 -0.06 3.99
CA ASN A 55 -5.13 0.96 3.18
C ASN A 55 -4.53 2.10 4.01
N GLY A 56 -5.11 2.41 5.18
CA GLY A 56 -4.67 3.48 6.06
C GLY A 56 -3.58 3.08 7.06
N LYS A 57 -3.57 1.84 7.55
CA LYS A 57 -2.59 1.30 8.51
C LYS A 57 -1.51 0.44 7.86
N LEU A 58 -1.89 -0.39 6.90
CA LEU A 58 -0.98 -1.19 6.10
C LEU A 58 -0.63 -0.32 4.88
N GLY A 59 0.38 0.53 5.04
CA GLY A 59 1.13 0.96 3.86
C GLY A 59 1.49 -0.30 3.08
N ILE A 60 1.19 -0.32 1.78
CA ILE A 60 1.37 -1.47 0.85
C ILE A 60 2.39 -2.44 1.43
N ASP A 61 1.92 -3.57 1.99
CA ASP A 61 2.81 -4.51 2.68
C ASP A 61 4.01 -4.75 1.78
N LYS A 62 5.19 -4.41 2.30
CA LYS A 62 6.41 -4.42 1.49
C LYS A 62 6.58 -5.82 0.92
N VAL A 63 6.51 -5.91 -0.40
CA VAL A 63 6.58 -7.19 -1.08
C VAL A 63 7.96 -7.78 -0.82
N ASN A 64 8.01 -9.04 -0.37
CA ASN A 64 9.28 -9.76 -0.28
C ASN A 64 9.78 -10.07 -1.71
N LEU A 65 10.60 -9.18 -2.24
CA LEU A 65 11.11 -9.25 -3.61
C LEU A 65 11.83 -10.57 -3.91
N PRO A 66 12.75 -11.07 -3.06
CA PRO A 66 13.33 -12.41 -3.23
C PRO A 66 12.28 -13.51 -3.39
N ALA A 67 11.29 -13.55 -2.50
CA ALA A 67 10.24 -14.57 -2.55
C ALA A 67 9.40 -14.46 -3.82
N LEU A 68 9.05 -13.24 -4.24
CA LEU A 68 8.31 -13.00 -5.48
C LEU A 68 9.11 -13.43 -6.72
N ILE A 69 10.41 -13.12 -6.78
CA ILE A 69 11.29 -13.52 -7.88
C ILE A 69 11.35 -15.05 -7.96
N HIS A 70 11.55 -15.74 -6.83
CA HIS A 70 11.53 -17.21 -6.78
C HIS A 70 10.19 -17.78 -7.24
N PHE A 71 9.07 -17.20 -6.78
CA PHE A 71 7.74 -17.61 -7.19
C PHE A 71 7.57 -17.50 -8.71
N GLN A 72 7.91 -16.35 -9.30
CA GLN A 72 7.78 -16.15 -10.75
C GLN A 72 8.73 -17.04 -11.56
N MET A 73 9.96 -17.25 -11.07
CA MET A 73 10.90 -18.19 -11.67
C MET A 73 10.32 -19.60 -11.73
N ASN A 74 9.72 -20.07 -10.63
CA ASN A 74 9.09 -21.39 -10.56
C ASN A 74 7.92 -21.50 -11.53
N GLN A 75 7.04 -20.50 -11.58
CA GLN A 75 5.87 -20.49 -12.47
C GLN A 75 6.25 -20.48 -13.95
N LYS A 76 7.38 -19.86 -14.30
CA LYS A 76 7.85 -19.74 -15.69
C LYS A 76 8.93 -20.78 -16.05
N GLY A 77 9.29 -21.68 -15.13
CA GLY A 77 10.35 -22.68 -15.35
C GLY A 77 11.74 -22.07 -15.58
N ILE A 78 11.99 -20.85 -15.08
CA ILE A 78 13.26 -20.15 -15.23
C ILE A 78 14.20 -20.58 -14.10
N THR A 79 15.33 -21.19 -14.44
CA THR A 79 16.35 -21.59 -13.47
C THR A 79 17.23 -20.39 -13.07
N GLN A 80 17.91 -20.50 -11.92
CA GLN A 80 18.88 -19.49 -11.49
C GLN A 80 20.03 -19.31 -12.50
N ASN A 81 20.46 -20.39 -13.16
CA ASN A 81 21.47 -20.31 -14.22
C ASN A 81 20.95 -19.50 -15.42
N HIS A 82 19.70 -19.74 -15.83
CA HIS A 82 19.09 -18.99 -16.92
C HIS A 82 18.95 -17.50 -16.56
N LEU A 83 18.47 -17.19 -15.35
CA LEU A 83 18.40 -15.81 -14.87
C LEU A 83 19.78 -15.14 -14.81
N SER A 84 20.82 -15.89 -14.42
CA SER A 84 22.20 -15.39 -14.42
C SER A 84 22.70 -15.04 -15.81
N ILE A 85 22.33 -15.82 -16.82
CA ILE A 85 22.65 -15.53 -18.23
C ILE A 85 21.90 -14.27 -18.69
N LEU A 86 20.62 -14.12 -18.35
CA LEU A 86 19.81 -12.95 -18.71
C LEU A 86 20.35 -11.66 -18.08
N LEU A 87 20.83 -11.73 -16.83
CA LEU A 87 21.42 -10.59 -16.13
C LEU A 87 22.87 -10.31 -16.56
N GLY A 88 23.57 -11.35 -17.03
CA GLY A 88 24.99 -11.33 -17.40
C GLY A 88 25.95 -11.29 -16.19
N ASP A 89 25.44 -11.57 -14.99
CA ASP A 89 26.19 -11.49 -13.73
C ASP A 89 25.63 -12.53 -12.73
N ALA A 90 26.32 -13.67 -12.62
CA ALA A 90 25.95 -14.75 -11.71
C ALA A 90 26.10 -14.38 -10.22
N PRO A 91 27.18 -13.70 -9.78
CA PRO A 91 27.26 -13.13 -8.44
C PRO A 91 26.09 -12.22 -8.07
N LEU A 92 25.69 -11.31 -8.99
CA LEU A 92 24.57 -10.42 -8.78
C LEU A 92 23.25 -11.19 -8.64
N THR A 93 23.04 -12.20 -9.48
CA THR A 93 21.83 -13.05 -9.43
C THR A 93 21.68 -13.71 -8.06
N SER A 94 22.76 -14.30 -7.54
CA SER A 94 22.72 -14.93 -6.21
C SER A 94 22.44 -13.91 -5.11
N LYS A 95 23.04 -12.72 -5.18
CA LYS A 95 22.76 -11.64 -4.22
C LYS A 95 21.31 -11.16 -4.30
N LEU A 96 20.77 -11.00 -5.51
CA LEU A 96 19.38 -10.61 -5.77
C LEU A 96 18.40 -11.62 -5.17
N LEU A 97 18.60 -12.91 -5.44
CA LEU A 97 17.76 -13.99 -4.90
C LEU A 97 17.86 -14.12 -3.37
N SER A 98 18.97 -13.66 -2.77
CA SER A 98 19.12 -13.58 -1.32
C SER A 98 18.64 -12.25 -0.71
N GLY A 99 18.17 -11.30 -1.52
CA GLY A 99 17.76 -9.96 -1.06
C GLY A 99 18.90 -9.03 -0.63
N LYS A 100 20.15 -9.36 -1.00
CA LYS A 100 21.37 -8.61 -0.62
C LYS A 100 21.83 -7.64 -1.71
N ALA A 101 21.12 -7.54 -2.82
CA ALA A 101 21.41 -6.61 -3.91
C ALA A 101 20.25 -5.64 -4.10
N GLU A 102 20.59 -4.37 -4.36
CA GLU A 102 19.63 -3.38 -4.82
C GLU A 102 19.23 -3.66 -6.28
N ILE A 103 18.00 -3.29 -6.63
CA ILE A 103 17.49 -3.47 -7.98
C ILE A 103 17.91 -2.29 -8.84
N SER A 104 18.91 -2.49 -9.69
CA SER A 104 19.28 -1.49 -10.70
C SER A 104 18.25 -1.44 -11.85
N LYS A 105 18.23 -0.34 -12.59
CA LYS A 105 17.36 -0.18 -13.78
C LYS A 105 17.51 -1.32 -14.80
N LYS A 106 18.74 -1.79 -15.04
CA LYS A 106 19.01 -2.91 -15.97
C LYS A 106 18.36 -4.20 -15.44
N VAL A 107 18.55 -4.50 -14.16
CA VAL A 107 17.93 -5.68 -13.50
C VAL A 107 16.42 -5.57 -13.56
N ALA A 108 15.86 -4.39 -13.24
CA ALA A 108 14.42 -4.18 -13.27
C ALA A 108 13.81 -4.43 -14.64
N ILE A 109 14.45 -3.97 -15.72
CA ILE A 109 14.00 -4.25 -17.10
C ILE A 109 13.97 -5.75 -17.39
N VAL A 110 15.00 -6.50 -16.95
CA VAL A 110 15.05 -7.96 -17.13
C VAL A 110 13.95 -8.65 -16.32
N LEU A 111 13.80 -8.32 -15.04
CA LEU A 111 12.77 -8.91 -14.19
C LEU A 111 11.35 -8.58 -14.68
N ASN A 112 11.12 -7.36 -15.15
CA ASN A 112 9.83 -7.00 -15.75
C ASN A 112 9.58 -7.77 -17.04
N LYS A 113 10.57 -7.85 -17.94
CA LYS A 113 10.41 -8.50 -19.25
C LYS A 113 10.23 -10.01 -19.15
N TYR A 114 10.99 -10.68 -18.28
CA TYR A 114 11.06 -12.15 -18.24
C TYR A 114 10.28 -12.76 -17.07
N LEU A 115 10.11 -12.02 -15.97
CA LEU A 115 9.36 -12.48 -14.80
C LEU A 115 8.05 -11.70 -14.58
N GLU A 116 7.73 -10.72 -15.44
CA GLU A 116 6.49 -9.92 -15.38
C GLU A 116 6.27 -9.27 -14.02
N ILE A 117 7.36 -8.88 -13.34
CA ILE A 117 7.28 -8.14 -12.09
C ILE A 117 7.18 -6.65 -12.40
N ASP A 118 6.14 -6.00 -11.88
CA ASP A 118 5.89 -4.58 -12.10
C ASP A 118 6.98 -3.68 -11.51
N PHE A 119 7.34 -2.62 -12.24
CA PHE A 119 8.31 -1.62 -11.76
C PHE A 119 7.92 -1.01 -10.42
N LYS A 120 6.62 -0.83 -10.15
CA LYS A 120 6.12 -0.32 -8.88
C LYS A 120 6.51 -1.21 -7.70
N ILE A 121 6.52 -2.54 -7.91
CA ILE A 121 6.91 -3.52 -6.90
C ILE A 121 8.44 -3.54 -6.75
N LEU A 122 9.15 -3.53 -7.89
CA LEU A 122 10.62 -3.55 -7.92
C LEU A 122 11.25 -2.34 -7.22
N PHE A 123 10.64 -1.17 -7.38
CA PHE A 123 11.12 0.10 -6.80
C PHE A 123 10.29 0.58 -5.61
N GLN A 124 9.60 -0.33 -4.92
CA GLN A 124 8.74 0.02 -3.78
C GLN A 124 9.50 0.78 -2.67
N ASP A 125 10.78 0.46 -2.46
CA ASP A 125 11.64 1.08 -1.45
C ASP A 125 12.00 2.52 -1.82
N GLU A 126 12.34 2.80 -3.08
CA GLU A 126 12.58 4.17 -3.53
C GLU A 126 11.28 4.98 -3.51
N ILE A 127 10.17 4.41 -3.99
CA ILE A 127 8.86 5.08 -3.99
C ILE A 127 8.44 5.46 -2.57
N GLU A 128 8.61 4.57 -1.60
CA GLU A 128 8.28 4.84 -0.20
C GLU A 128 9.20 5.92 0.40
N LYS A 129 10.51 5.86 0.13
CA LYS A 129 11.48 6.88 0.58
C LYS A 129 11.14 8.26 0.02
N GLU A 130 10.88 8.37 -1.29
CA GLU A 130 10.51 9.63 -1.93
C GLU A 130 9.20 10.18 -1.40
N SER A 131 8.19 9.32 -1.23
CA SER A 131 6.88 9.71 -0.66
C SER A 131 7.03 10.28 0.75
N LYS A 132 7.86 9.64 1.60
CA LYS A 132 8.15 10.13 2.96
C LYS A 132 8.88 11.48 2.94
N GLN A 133 9.84 11.65 2.03
CA GLN A 133 10.56 12.92 1.87
C GLN A 133 9.66 14.05 1.41
N GLU A 134 8.74 13.77 0.48
CA GLU A 134 7.82 14.79 -0.04
C GLU A 134 6.81 15.24 1.02
N VAL A 135 6.26 14.29 1.79
CA VAL A 135 5.41 14.61 2.94
C VAL A 135 6.16 15.48 3.96
N LEU A 136 7.44 15.21 4.21
CA LEU A 136 8.27 16.03 5.09
C LEU A 136 8.49 17.45 4.54
N ARG A 137 8.77 17.60 3.24
CA ARG A 137 8.91 18.90 2.58
C ARG A 137 7.63 19.73 2.69
N LEU A 138 6.48 19.12 2.44
CA LEU A 138 5.17 19.77 2.55
C LEU A 138 4.86 20.20 4.00
N LYS A 139 5.19 19.37 5.00
CA LYS A 139 5.04 19.76 6.42
C LYS A 139 5.91 20.97 6.77
N ASN A 140 7.14 21.01 6.27
CA ASN A 140 8.07 22.09 6.53
C ASN A 140 7.65 23.42 5.86
N SER A 141 7.08 23.36 4.65
CA SER A 141 6.58 24.57 3.96
C SER A 141 5.36 25.18 4.66
N VAL A 142 4.44 24.36 5.17
CA VAL A 142 3.27 24.82 5.95
C VAL A 142 3.70 25.47 7.28
N ASN A 143 4.75 24.96 7.92
CA ASN A 143 5.27 25.54 9.17
C ASN A 143 5.96 26.91 8.95
N PHE A 144 6.43 27.21 7.75
CA PHE A 144 7.12 28.47 7.44
C PHE A 144 6.14 29.63 7.19
N SER A 145 4.92 29.36 6.71
CA SER A 145 3.90 30.40 6.48
C SER A 145 3.22 30.90 7.77
N GLY A 146 3.41 30.21 8.90
CA GLY A 146 2.85 30.57 10.21
C GLY A 146 3.69 31.55 11.06
N ARG A 147 4.92 31.89 10.66
CA ARG A 147 5.82 32.79 11.42
C ARG A 147 6.10 34.08 10.65
N GLY A 148 5.09 34.91 10.43
CA GLY A 148 5.33 36.17 9.72
C GLY A 148 4.15 37.11 9.64
N ARG A 149 3.78 37.74 10.76
CA ARG A 149 3.28 39.13 10.86
C ARG A 149 2.93 39.42 12.32
N LYS A 150 3.91 39.87 13.11
CA LYS A 150 3.60 40.68 14.29
C LYS A 150 2.91 41.95 13.76
N LYS A 151 1.60 42.10 14.01
CA LYS A 151 0.90 43.37 13.84
C LYS A 151 1.66 44.42 14.65
N ARG A 152 2.27 45.39 13.97
CA ARG A 152 2.65 46.65 14.61
C ARG A 152 1.33 47.33 14.94
N GLU A 153 0.96 47.35 16.22
CA GLU A 153 -0.16 48.15 16.69
C GLU A 153 0.19 49.61 16.44
N LEU A 154 -0.64 50.29 15.63
CA LEU A 154 -0.57 51.74 15.49
C LEU A 154 -0.95 52.35 16.85
N VAL A 155 0.04 52.88 17.55
CA VAL A 155 -0.18 53.82 18.65
C VAL A 155 -0.81 55.06 18.02
N LYS A 156 -2.11 55.26 18.28
CA LYS A 156 -2.78 56.54 18.05
C LYS A 156 -2.44 57.44 19.24
N HIS A 157 -1.70 58.51 18.97
CA HIS A 157 -1.58 59.67 19.85
C HIS A 157 -2.71 60.65 19.55
#